data_AF-A0A7X9J3W3-F1
#
_entry.id   AF-A0A7X9J3W3-F1
#
_cell.length_a   1.000
_cell.length_b   1.000
_cell.length_c   1.000
_cell.angle_alpha   90.00
_cell.angle_beta   90.00
_cell.angle_gamma   90.00
#
_symmetry.space_group_name_H-M   'P 1'
#
loop_
_entity.id
_entity.type
_entity.pdbx_description
1 polymer ?
#
loop_
_entity_poly.entity_id
_entity_poly.type
_entity_poly.pdbx_seq_one_letter_code
_entity_poly.pdbx_strand_id
1 'polypeptide(L)' 'MPKNKIKTNRRAAKTFKITGTGKITHRASHNGHKAYKRRESRNRRLDLERTVGGKTEKRIRLLLPSSF' A
#
# COMPACT_ATOMS: atom_id res chain seq x y z
N MET A 1 -26.23 -24.17 -0.25
CA MET A 1 -26.09 -22.79 0.26
C MET A 1 -24.86 -22.15 -0.38
N PRO A 2 -24.92 -20.93 -0.93
CA PRO A 2 -23.73 -20.30 -1.48
C PRO A 2 -22.72 -20.06 -0.35
N LYS A 3 -21.48 -20.53 -0.56
CA LYS A 3 -20.36 -20.33 0.37
C LYS A 3 -20.01 -18.84 0.36
N ASN A 4 -20.27 -18.10 1.43
CA ASN A 4 -19.91 -16.68 1.51
C ASN A 4 -18.38 -16.53 1.45
N LYS A 5 -17.86 -16.17 0.26
CA LYS A 5 -16.44 -15.88 0.04
C LYS A 5 -16.14 -14.47 0.54
N ILE A 6 -15.07 -14.31 1.31
CA ILE A 6 -14.58 -12.99 1.70
C ILE A 6 -14.11 -12.27 0.43
N LYS A 7 -14.72 -11.12 0.13
CA LYS A 7 -14.37 -10.32 -1.05
C LYS A 7 -13.14 -9.46 -0.76
N THR A 8 -12.28 -9.35 -1.77
CA THR A 8 -11.10 -8.47 -1.71
C THR A 8 -11.51 -7.02 -1.69
N ASN A 9 -10.92 -6.24 -0.78
CA ASN A 9 -11.12 -4.80 -0.74
C ASN A 9 -10.43 -4.16 -1.97
N ARG A 10 -11.25 -3.68 -2.92
CA ARG A 10 -10.75 -3.13 -4.19
C ARG A 10 -9.88 -1.89 -4.00
N ARG A 11 -10.08 -1.11 -2.93
CA ARG A 11 -9.23 0.04 -2.62
C ARG A 11 -7.85 -0.43 -2.18
N ALA A 12 -7.80 -1.41 -1.28
CA ALA A 12 -6.53 -1.99 -0.83
C ALA A 12 -5.74 -2.58 -2.01
N ALA A 13 -6.42 -3.30 -2.92
CA ALA A 13 -5.80 -3.91 -4.09
C ALA A 13 -5.23 -2.88 -5.10
N LYS A 14 -5.76 -1.65 -5.12
CA LYS A 14 -5.25 -0.56 -5.96
C LYS A 14 -4.08 0.19 -5.33
N THR A 15 -4.03 0.25 -3.99
CA THR A 15 -3.07 1.09 -3.25
C THR A 15 -1.82 0.31 -2.81
N PHE A 16 -1.96 -0.97 -2.50
CA PHE A 16 -0.88 -1.82 -1.98
C PHE A 16 -0.48 -2.87 -3.00
N LYS A 17 0.84 -3.08 -3.13
CA LYS A 17 1.42 -4.13 -3.97
C LYS A 17 2.15 -5.14 -3.11
N ILE A 18 2.02 -6.43 -3.42
CA ILE A 18 2.80 -7.50 -2.81
C ILE A 18 3.98 -7.80 -3.73
N THR A 19 5.20 -7.76 -3.22
CA THR A 19 6.42 -8.11 -3.96
C THR A 19 6.58 -9.62 -4.07
N GLY A 20 7.44 -10.11 -4.96
CA GLY A 20 7.71 -11.56 -5.08
C GLY A 20 8.24 -12.19 -3.79
N THR A 21 8.86 -11.40 -2.91
CA THR A 21 9.32 -11.82 -1.57
C THR A 21 8.23 -11.72 -0.48
N GLY A 22 7.01 -11.34 -0.85
CA GLY A 22 5.87 -11.25 0.08
C GLY A 22 5.81 -9.96 0.91
N LYS A 23 6.67 -8.97 0.64
CA LYS A 23 6.62 -7.65 1.30
C LYS A 23 5.50 -6.80 0.69
N ILE A 24 4.89 -5.95 1.49
CA ILE A 24 3.83 -5.05 1.02
C ILE A 24 4.42 -3.65 0.79
N THR A 25 4.35 -3.14 -0.44
CA THR A 25 4.79 -1.78 -0.79
C THR A 25 3.62 -0.86 -1.09
N HIS A 26 3.84 0.44 -0.89
CA HIS A 26 2.92 1.51 -1.25
C HIS A 26 3.68 2.79 -1.60
N ARG A 27 3.03 3.68 -2.36
CA ARG A 27 3.54 5.04 -2.60
C ARG A 27 3.48 5.88 -1.33
N ALA A 28 4.49 6.73 -1.11
CA ALA A 28 4.50 7.59 0.07
C ALA A 28 3.37 8.63 0.03
N SER A 29 2.84 8.96 1.19
CA SER A 29 1.83 10.00 1.34
C SER A 29 2.44 11.41 1.20
N HIS A 30 1.59 12.42 1.02
CA HIS A 30 1.97 13.84 0.92
C HIS A 30 2.66 14.27 -0.39
N ASN A 31 2.65 13.44 -1.43
CA ASN A 31 3.21 13.81 -2.72
C ASN A 31 2.21 14.44 -3.71
N GLY A 32 0.91 14.47 -3.39
CA GLY A 32 -0.13 14.87 -4.35
C GLY A 32 -0.25 16.38 -4.66
N HIS A 33 0.19 17.28 -3.78
CA HIS A 33 0.10 18.73 -4.02
C HIS A 33 1.14 19.52 -3.23
N LYS A 34 1.33 20.81 -3.55
CA LYS A 34 2.29 21.72 -2.89
C LYS A 34 3.73 21.17 -2.88
N ALA A 35 4.20 20.67 -4.02
CA ALA A 35 5.59 20.24 -4.18
C ALA A 35 6.58 21.42 -4.08
N TYR A 36 6.17 22.60 -4.53
CA TYR A 36 6.99 23.82 -4.54
C TYR A 36 7.43 24.30 -3.15
N LYS A 37 6.65 24.05 -2.09
CA LYS A 37 7.02 24.42 -0.71
C LYS A 37 8.01 23.44 -0.07
N ARG A 38 8.26 22.31 -0.71
CA ARG A 38 9.05 21.21 -0.15
C ARG A 38 10.46 21.26 -0.75
N ARG A 39 11.48 20.99 0.07
CA ARG A 39 12.84 20.80 -0.42
C ARG A 39 12.88 19.64 -1.42
N GLU A 40 13.75 19.72 -2.43
CA GLU A 40 13.89 18.66 -3.43
C GLU A 40 14.22 17.31 -2.82
N SER A 41 15.11 17.27 -1.83
CA SER A 41 15.46 16.04 -1.10
C SER A 41 14.25 15.37 -0.45
N ARG A 42 13.28 16.16 0.02
CA ARG A 42 12.02 15.63 0.54
C ARG A 42 11.16 15.06 -0.59
N ASN A 43 11.04 15.75 -1.73
CA ASN A 43 10.25 15.27 -2.86
C ASN A 43 10.82 13.94 -3.39
N ARG A 44 12.14 13.85 -3.59
CA ARG A 44 12.82 12.59 -3.99
C ARG A 44 12.53 11.44 -3.02
N ARG A 45 12.51 11.70 -1.71
CA ARG A 45 12.16 10.68 -0.69
C ARG A 45 10.68 10.29 -0.68
N LEU A 46 9.79 11.14 -1.17
CA LEU A 46 8.36 10.87 -1.28
C LEU A 46 7.99 10.16 -2.60
N ASP A 47 8.84 10.27 -3.63
CA ASP A 47 8.68 9.51 -4.87
C ASP A 47 8.99 8.02 -4.69
N LEU A 48 9.89 7.69 -3.75
CA LEU A 48 10.25 6.29 -3.44
C LEU A 48 9.09 5.54 -2.78
N GLU A 49 8.87 4.31 -3.23
CA GLU A 49 7.94 3.37 -2.57
C GLU A 49 8.46 2.95 -1.20
N ARG A 50 7.53 2.72 -0.27
CA ARG A 50 7.84 2.31 1.10
C ARG A 50 7.22 0.97 1.42
N THR A 51 7.97 0.16 2.14
CA THR A 51 7.46 -1.09 2.70
C THR A 51 6.58 -0.80 3.92
N VAL A 52 5.42 -1.45 3.99
CA VAL A 52 4.57 -1.44 5.18
C VAL A 52 5.12 -2.45 6.17
N GLY A 53 5.29 -2.04 7.44
CA GLY A 53 5.76 -2.92 8.50
C GLY A 53 4.74 -3.12 9.63
N GLY A 54 5.01 -4.13 10.45
CA GLY A 54 4.38 -4.32 11.77
C GLY A 54 2.89 -4.61 11.73
N LYS A 55 2.12 -3.96 12.61
CA LYS A 55 0.67 -4.22 12.80
C LYS A 55 -0.17 -3.86 11.57
N THR A 56 0.25 -2.87 10.79
CA THR A 56 -0.47 -2.42 9.59
C THR A 56 -0.40 -3.46 8.48
N GLU A 57 0.73 -4.15 8.36
CA GLU A 57 0.92 -5.23 7.38
C GLU A 57 -0.10 -6.34 7.59
N LYS A 58 -0.27 -6.81 8.85
CA LYS A 58 -1.27 -7.84 9.19
C LYS A 58 -2.69 -7.44 8.80
N ARG A 59 -3.05 -6.17 9.01
CA ARG A 59 -4.38 -5.64 8.64
C ARG A 59 -4.57 -5.61 7.12
N ILE A 60 -3.55 -5.23 6.36
CA ILE A 60 -3.63 -5.19 4.89
C ILE A 60 -3.75 -6.61 4.32
N ARG A 61 -3.05 -7.60 4.90
CA ARG A 61 -3.16 -9.00 4.49
C ARG A 61 -4.61 -9.51 4.60
N LEU A 62 -5.32 -9.15 5.66
CA LEU A 62 -6.73 -9.52 5.84
C LEU A 62 -7.65 -8.88 4.78
N LEU A 63 -7.31 -7.68 4.29
CA LEU A 63 -8.08 -6.97 3.26
C LEU A 63 -7.86 -7.54 1.85
N LEU A 64 -6.80 -8.32 1.66
CA LEU A 64 -6.38 -8.90 0.39
C LEU A 64 -6.40 -10.44 0.42
N PRO A 65 -7.56 -11.08 0.70
CA PRO A 65 -7.66 -12.52 0.84
C PRO A 65 -7.38 -13.29 -0.45
N SER A 66 -7.52 -12.67 -1.63
CA SER A 66 -7.33 -13.32 -2.93
C SER A 66 -5.94 -13.08 -3.54
N SER A 67 -5.03 -12.43 -2.83
CA SER A 67 -3.74 -11.99 -3.37
C SER A 67 -2.55 -12.71 -2.74
N PHE A 68 -2.83 -13.69 -1.88
CA PHE A 68 -1.91 -14.63 -1.25
C PHE A 68 -2.18 -16.05 -1.74
#